data_AF-A0AB38UN62-F1
#
_entry.id   AF-A0AB38UN62-F1
#
_cell.length_a   1.000
_cell.length_b   1.000
_cell.length_c   1.000
_cell.angle_alpha   90.00
_cell.angle_beta   90.00
_cell.angle_gamma   90.00
#
_symmetry.space_group_name_H-M   'P 1'
#
loop_
_entity.id
_entity.type
_entity.pdbx_description
1 polymer ?
#
loop_
_entity_poly.entity_id
_entity_poly.type
_entity_poly.pdbx_seq_one_letter_code
_entity_poly.pdbx_strand_id
1 'polypeptide(L)'
;MTLILAFGVVLLISVSLSGVAARTVLSSALMFLVAGAVLGPGILAWNKIGPNDPLVATLADVALFTVLFTDGQRANLQELRENWSLSGRALGMGMPLTMIGIAVPAHFLAGLNWPTAFLVGAILSPTDPVFAAAIVGRSDIPQRLRRLLNVESGLNDGLALPFVMIFLATAQGAGSELVKVGEELVLGLALGVGVAAGAALAWRAKVLTAEPHLQPLGPLAIAVVVYTGCHLTHANPTWPRLPPVRHWPPSTTSQQRSFNASAICCRRSPSSPR
;
A
#
# COMPACT_ATOMS: atom_id res chain seq x y z
N MET A 1 -16.92 -2.23 18.77
CA MET A 1 -17.00 -3.61 19.29
C MET A 1 -17.24 -4.64 18.19
N THR A 2 -18.23 -4.46 17.31
CA THR A 2 -18.48 -5.34 16.15
C THR A 2 -17.28 -5.50 15.21
N LEU A 3 -16.56 -4.42 14.89
CA LEU A 3 -15.35 -4.50 14.05
C LEU A 3 -14.20 -5.27 14.71
N ILE A 4 -14.01 -5.09 16.01
CA ILE A 4 -12.98 -5.79 16.78
C ILE A 4 -13.31 -7.28 16.84
N LEU A 5 -14.58 -7.62 17.05
CA LEU A 5 -15.07 -8.99 17.01
C LEU A 5 -14.89 -9.61 15.61
N ALA A 6 -15.27 -8.89 14.55
CA ALA A 6 -15.07 -9.35 13.18
C ALA A 6 -13.57 -9.59 12.87
N PHE A 7 -12.70 -8.64 13.23
CA PHE A 7 -11.26 -8.79 13.09
C PHE A 7 -10.72 -9.99 13.85
N GLY A 8 -11.12 -10.16 15.11
CA GLY A 8 -10.71 -11.29 15.95
C GLY A 8 -11.18 -12.64 15.41
N VAL A 9 -12.43 -12.74 14.92
CA VAL A 9 -12.96 -13.95 14.30
C VAL A 9 -12.22 -14.28 13.01
N VAL A 10 -12.03 -13.29 12.12
CA VAL A 10 -11.30 -13.51 10.86
C VAL A 10 -9.84 -13.87 11.13
N LEU A 11 -9.19 -13.26 12.12
CA LEU A 11 -7.86 -13.65 12.57
C LEU A 11 -7.83 -15.10 13.05
N LEU A 12 -8.75 -15.48 13.93
CA LEU A 12 -8.81 -16.83 14.49
C LEU A 12 -9.01 -17.88 13.39
N ILE A 13 -9.92 -17.60 12.43
CA ILE A 13 -10.13 -18.43 11.24
C ILE A 13 -8.85 -18.50 10.41
N SER A 14 -8.26 -17.36 10.07
CA SER A 14 -7.05 -17.28 9.23
C SER A 14 -5.88 -18.05 9.84
N VAL A 15 -5.65 -17.92 11.16
CA VAL A 15 -4.61 -18.65 11.88
C VAL A 15 -4.92 -20.15 11.94
N SER A 16 -6.17 -20.53 12.22
CA SER A 16 -6.59 -21.94 12.28
C SER A 16 -6.48 -22.62 10.93
N LEU A 17 -6.78 -21.91 9.84
CA LEU A 17 -6.64 -22.40 8.47
C LEU A 17 -5.21 -22.29 7.95
N SER A 18 -4.32 -21.55 8.61
CA SER A 18 -2.92 -21.32 8.16
C SER A 18 -2.16 -22.62 7.92
N GLY A 19 -2.37 -23.66 8.74
CA GLY A 19 -1.74 -24.97 8.53
C GLY A 19 -2.18 -25.69 7.24
N VAL A 20 -3.41 -25.45 6.78
CA VAL A 20 -3.95 -25.95 5.51
C VAL A 20 -3.56 -25.03 4.36
N ALA A 21 -3.58 -23.72 4.60
CA ALA A 21 -3.19 -22.68 3.65
C ALA A 21 -1.69 -22.72 3.32
N ALA A 22 -0.84 -23.18 4.24
CA ALA A 22 0.59 -23.43 3.98
C ALA A 22 0.84 -24.47 2.88
N ARG A 23 -0.19 -25.23 2.48
CA ARG A 23 -0.14 -26.18 1.36
C ARG A 23 -0.82 -25.66 0.09
N THR A 24 -1.37 -24.45 0.10
CA THR A 24 -2.05 -23.83 -1.04
C THR A 24 -1.45 -22.45 -1.38
N VAL A 25 -1.95 -21.82 -2.44
CA VAL A 25 -1.53 -20.47 -2.87
C VAL A 25 -2.29 -19.36 -2.09
N LEU A 26 -3.14 -19.72 -1.12
CA LEU A 26 -3.90 -18.74 -0.34
C LEU A 26 -3.01 -18.07 0.72
N SER A 27 -2.63 -16.82 0.46
CA SER A 27 -2.05 -15.93 1.46
C SER A 27 -3.07 -15.54 2.53
N SER A 28 -2.60 -15.31 3.76
CA SER A 28 -3.41 -14.72 4.83
C SER A 28 -4.02 -13.38 4.41
N ALA A 29 -3.30 -12.57 3.62
CA ALA A 29 -3.80 -11.30 3.08
C ALA A 29 -5.03 -11.50 2.20
N LEU A 30 -5.05 -12.55 1.37
CA LEU A 30 -6.21 -12.88 0.53
C LEU A 30 -7.42 -13.28 1.38
N MET A 31 -7.21 -14.03 2.46
CA MET A 31 -8.30 -14.39 3.39
C MET A 31 -8.91 -13.15 4.04
N PHE A 32 -8.10 -12.20 4.49
CA PHE A 32 -8.59 -10.92 5.02
C PHE A 32 -9.30 -10.08 3.97
N LEU A 33 -8.81 -10.05 2.73
CA LEU A 33 -9.43 -9.34 1.62
C LEU A 33 -10.82 -9.91 1.30
N VAL A 34 -10.94 -11.24 1.16
CA VAL A 34 -12.22 -11.91 0.89
C VAL A 34 -13.18 -11.72 2.05
N ALA A 35 -12.73 -11.89 3.29
CA ALA A 35 -13.55 -11.66 4.47
C ALA A 35 -14.05 -10.21 4.54
N GLY A 36 -13.17 -9.23 4.26
CA GLY A 36 -13.53 -7.82 4.19
C GLY A 36 -14.55 -7.53 3.09
N ALA A 37 -14.39 -8.11 1.90
CA ALA A 37 -15.33 -7.96 0.79
C ALA A 37 -16.71 -8.56 1.12
N VAL A 38 -16.74 -9.73 1.77
CA VAL A 38 -17.97 -10.41 2.20
C VAL A 38 -18.68 -9.63 3.31
N LEU A 39 -17.96 -9.19 4.34
CA LEU A 39 -18.52 -8.45 5.48
C LEU A 39 -18.85 -6.98 5.18
N GLY A 40 -18.24 -6.44 4.13
CA GLY A 40 -18.38 -5.05 3.71
C GLY A 40 -19.76 -4.71 3.15
N PRO A 41 -19.98 -3.42 2.81
CA PRO A 41 -21.27 -2.90 2.34
C PRO A 41 -21.79 -3.54 1.05
N GLY A 42 -20.94 -4.21 0.27
CA GLY A 42 -21.30 -4.78 -1.03
C GLY A 42 -22.02 -6.12 -0.98
N ILE A 43 -21.71 -7.00 0.00
CA ILE A 43 -22.25 -8.38 0.04
C ILE A 43 -23.18 -8.56 1.23
N LEU A 44 -22.66 -8.70 2.46
CA LEU A 44 -23.51 -8.84 3.66
C LEU A 44 -24.01 -7.50 4.21
N ALA A 45 -23.37 -6.38 3.84
CA ALA A 45 -23.63 -5.06 4.39
C ALA A 45 -23.63 -5.00 5.93
N TRP A 46 -22.81 -5.84 6.56
CA TRP A 46 -22.71 -5.95 8.02
C TRP A 46 -22.13 -4.69 8.64
N ASN A 47 -21.22 -4.02 7.93
CA ASN A 47 -20.70 -2.70 8.28
C ASN A 47 -20.93 -1.70 7.13
N LYS A 48 -21.02 -0.41 7.48
CA LYS A 48 -21.16 0.71 6.54
C LYS A 48 -19.82 1.42 6.31
N ILE A 49 -18.71 0.69 6.43
CA ILE A 49 -17.38 1.27 6.25
C ILE A 49 -17.13 1.36 4.75
N GLY A 50 -17.08 2.60 4.26
CA GLY A 50 -16.71 2.89 2.88
C GLY A 50 -15.19 3.01 2.72
N PRO A 51 -14.68 3.01 1.48
CA PRO A 51 -13.27 3.23 1.20
C PRO A 51 -12.75 4.60 1.68
N ASN A 52 -13.64 5.58 1.86
CA ASN A 52 -13.32 6.94 2.31
C ASN A 52 -13.45 7.12 3.83
N ASP A 53 -13.68 6.04 4.59
CA ASP A 53 -13.80 6.15 6.04
C ASP A 53 -12.44 6.50 6.68
N PRO A 54 -12.35 7.54 7.53
CA PRO A 54 -11.12 7.92 8.21
C PRO A 54 -10.45 6.77 8.98
N LEU A 55 -11.24 5.81 9.46
CA LEU A 55 -10.73 4.63 10.15
C LEU A 55 -9.92 3.74 9.21
N VAL A 56 -10.34 3.56 7.95
CA VAL A 56 -9.62 2.76 6.95
C VAL A 56 -8.29 3.44 6.61
N ALA A 57 -8.32 4.77 6.40
CA ALA A 57 -7.12 5.53 6.10
C ALA A 57 -6.10 5.46 7.25
N THR A 58 -6.54 5.66 8.49
CA THR A 58 -5.67 5.60 9.68
C THR A 58 -5.08 4.20 9.89
N LEU A 59 -5.89 3.15 9.72
CA LEU A 59 -5.40 1.78 9.86
C LEU A 59 -4.41 1.40 8.75
N ALA A 60 -4.68 1.81 7.50
CA ALA A 60 -3.78 1.55 6.38
C ALA A 60 -2.43 2.26 6.56
N ASP A 61 -2.45 3.51 7.02
CA ASP A 61 -1.26 4.30 7.30
C ASP A 61 -0.40 3.69 8.41
N VAL A 62 -1.00 3.39 9.57
CA VAL A 62 -0.30 2.73 10.68
C VAL A 62 0.25 1.36 10.27
N ALA A 63 -0.55 0.57 9.52
CA ALA A 63 -0.12 -0.75 9.06
C ALA A 63 1.06 -0.64 8.08
N LEU A 64 0.96 0.25 7.09
CA LEU A 64 2.01 0.50 6.11
C LEU A 64 3.30 0.97 6.78
N PHE A 65 3.22 1.94 7.69
CA PHE A 65 4.38 2.40 8.46
C PHE A 65 5.01 1.26 9.26
N THR A 66 4.19 0.46 9.96
CA THR A 66 4.66 -0.64 10.79
C THR A 66 5.35 -1.72 9.97
N VAL A 67 4.80 -2.08 8.81
CA VAL A 67 5.38 -3.07 7.90
C VAL A 67 6.71 -2.57 7.35
N LEU A 68 6.73 -1.36 6.77
CA LEU A 68 7.96 -0.75 6.22
C LEU A 68 9.06 -0.60 7.26
N PHE A 69 8.69 -0.20 8.48
CA PHE A 69 9.64 -0.06 9.57
C PHE A 69 10.19 -1.42 10.03
N THR A 70 9.34 -2.43 10.13
CA THR A 70 9.74 -3.80 10.49
C THR A 70 10.65 -4.41 9.43
N ASP A 71 10.33 -4.21 8.15
CA ASP A 71 11.14 -4.68 7.03
C ASP A 71 12.48 -3.95 6.96
N GLY A 72 12.48 -2.64 7.22
CA GLY A 72 13.70 -1.83 7.37
C GLY A 72 14.62 -2.32 8.49
N GLN A 73 14.08 -2.76 9.63
CA GLN A 73 14.88 -3.32 10.72
C GLN A 73 15.53 -4.67 10.37
N ARG A 74 14.86 -5.46 9.52
CA ARG A 74 15.35 -6.77 9.07
C ARG A 74 16.36 -6.65 7.93
N ALA A 75 16.43 -5.49 7.28
CA ALA A 75 17.33 -5.26 6.18
C ALA A 75 18.80 -5.29 6.62
N ASN A 76 19.60 -6.13 5.97
CA ASN A 76 21.04 -6.20 6.22
C ASN A 76 21.79 -5.24 5.29
N LEU A 77 22.24 -4.10 5.83
CA LEU A 77 22.99 -3.07 5.11
C LEU A 77 24.29 -3.59 4.49
N GLN A 78 24.96 -4.54 5.12
CA GLN A 78 26.21 -5.11 4.60
C GLN A 78 25.94 -5.94 3.34
N GLU A 79 24.91 -6.78 3.37
CA GLU A 79 24.51 -7.60 2.22
C GLU A 79 23.99 -6.76 1.06
N LEU A 80 23.25 -5.69 1.37
CA LEU A 80 22.79 -4.71 0.40
C LEU A 80 23.99 -4.05 -0.29
N ARG A 81 25.03 -3.69 0.45
CA ARG A 81 26.25 -3.09 -0.12
C ARG A 81 27.01 -4.07 -1.00
N GLU A 82 27.11 -5.33 -0.58
CA GLU A 82 27.81 -6.37 -1.33
C GLU A 82 27.11 -6.77 -2.64
N ASN A 83 25.78 -6.67 -2.70
CA ASN A 83 25.00 -7.06 -3.88
C ASN A 83 24.20 -5.91 -4.53
N TRP A 84 24.59 -4.65 -4.26
CA TRP A 84 23.91 -3.44 -4.74
C TRP A 84 23.73 -3.41 -6.27
N SER A 85 24.65 -4.00 -7.03
CA SER A 85 24.56 -4.02 -8.49
C SER A 85 23.33 -4.76 -9.03
N LEU A 86 22.82 -5.77 -8.31
CA LEU A 86 21.62 -6.51 -8.69
C LEU A 86 20.37 -5.77 -8.22
N SER A 87 20.28 -5.50 -6.92
CA SER A 87 19.13 -4.80 -6.33
C SER A 87 18.95 -3.40 -6.90
N GLY A 88 20.04 -2.66 -7.14
CA GLY A 88 20.02 -1.34 -7.75
C GLY A 88 19.61 -1.33 -9.21
N ARG A 89 19.90 -2.39 -9.98
CA ARG A 89 19.36 -2.53 -11.36
C ARG A 89 17.88 -2.88 -11.35
N ALA A 90 17.44 -3.75 -10.45
CA ALA A 90 16.03 -4.08 -10.28
C ALA A 90 15.21 -2.85 -9.87
N LEU A 91 15.70 -2.07 -8.90
CA LEU A 91 15.08 -0.81 -8.49
C LEU A 91 15.17 0.28 -9.56
N GLY A 92 16.35 0.50 -10.13
CA GLY A 92 16.61 1.65 -11.01
C GLY A 92 16.06 1.47 -12.42
N MET A 93 16.01 0.24 -12.92
CA MET A 93 15.47 -0.06 -14.26
C MET A 93 14.22 -0.92 -14.19
N GLY A 94 14.20 -1.95 -13.35
CA GLY A 94 13.08 -2.88 -13.26
C GLY A 94 11.78 -2.19 -12.83
N MET A 95 11.78 -1.48 -11.70
CA MET A 95 10.60 -0.79 -11.17
C MET A 95 10.04 0.28 -12.13
N PRO A 96 10.83 1.20 -12.73
CA PRO A 96 10.30 2.11 -13.74
C PRO A 96 9.76 1.39 -14.98
N LEU A 97 10.41 0.31 -15.41
CA LEU A 97 9.96 -0.46 -16.58
C LEU A 97 8.64 -1.17 -16.31
N THR A 98 8.45 -1.79 -15.13
CA THR A 98 7.18 -2.39 -14.72
C THR A 98 6.09 -1.34 -14.58
N MET A 99 6.43 -0.18 -14.01
CA MET A 99 5.51 0.94 -13.87
C MET A 99 5.01 1.44 -15.24
N ILE A 100 5.91 1.65 -16.20
CA ILE A 100 5.56 2.02 -17.58
C ILE A 100 4.77 0.88 -18.25
N GLY A 101 5.21 -0.36 -18.06
CA GLY A 101 4.57 -1.55 -18.62
C GLY A 101 3.13 -1.75 -18.15
N ILE A 102 2.77 -1.26 -16.96
CA ILE A 102 1.40 -1.25 -16.43
C ILE A 102 0.66 0.02 -16.86
N ALA A 103 1.32 1.19 -16.81
CA ALA A 103 0.71 2.48 -17.13
C ALA A 103 0.26 2.57 -18.60
N VAL A 104 1.05 2.05 -19.55
CA VAL A 104 0.72 2.10 -20.97
C VAL A 104 -0.58 1.35 -21.28
N PRO A 105 -0.75 0.06 -20.91
CA PRO A 105 -2.03 -0.62 -21.01
C PRO A 105 -3.15 0.06 -20.23
N ALA A 106 -2.88 0.60 -19.03
CA ALA A 106 -3.90 1.29 -18.24
C ALA A 106 -4.42 2.56 -18.96
N HIS A 107 -3.55 3.28 -19.66
CA HIS A 107 -3.95 4.42 -20.50
C HIS A 107 -4.80 3.98 -21.70
N PHE A 108 -4.31 3.01 -22.48
CA PHE A 108 -4.95 2.63 -23.75
C PHE A 108 -6.17 1.70 -23.60
N LEU A 109 -6.16 0.77 -22.64
CA LEU A 109 -7.23 -0.20 -22.43
C LEU A 109 -8.32 0.30 -21.48
N ALA A 110 -7.94 1.01 -20.42
CA ALA A 110 -8.89 1.52 -19.42
C ALA A 110 -9.24 3.00 -19.61
N GLY A 111 -8.61 3.70 -20.57
CA GLY A 111 -8.90 5.09 -20.89
C GLY A 111 -8.49 6.09 -19.80
N LEU A 112 -7.58 5.71 -18.90
CA LEU A 112 -7.10 6.58 -17.82
C LEU A 112 -6.20 7.67 -18.38
N ASN A 113 -6.19 8.87 -17.79
CA ASN A 113 -5.19 9.88 -18.15
C ASN A 113 -3.78 9.42 -17.74
N TRP A 114 -2.72 10.02 -18.32
CA TRP A 114 -1.34 9.62 -18.03
C TRP A 114 -0.98 9.66 -16.53
N PRO A 115 -1.28 10.71 -15.76
CA PRO A 115 -0.96 10.73 -14.34
C PRO A 115 -1.63 9.60 -13.54
N THR A 116 -2.91 9.33 -13.79
CA THR A 116 -3.63 8.23 -13.12
C THR A 116 -3.14 6.86 -13.59
N ALA A 117 -2.77 6.72 -14.86
CA ALA A 117 -2.20 5.48 -15.37
C ALA A 117 -0.83 5.18 -14.73
N PHE A 118 0.03 6.18 -14.59
CA PHE A 118 1.30 6.06 -13.86
C PHE A 118 1.09 5.85 -12.36
N LEU A 119 0.06 6.44 -11.76
CA LEU A 119 -0.33 6.15 -10.38
C LEU A 119 -0.69 4.67 -10.19
N VAL A 120 -1.51 4.10 -11.08
CA VAL A 120 -1.82 2.67 -11.06
C VAL A 120 -0.55 1.83 -11.24
N GLY A 121 0.32 2.21 -12.17
CA GLY A 121 1.62 1.58 -12.35
C GLY A 121 2.47 1.63 -11.07
N ALA A 122 2.51 2.75 -10.36
CA ALA A 122 3.29 2.93 -9.15
C ALA A 122 2.73 2.13 -7.96
N ILE A 123 1.40 1.96 -7.87
CA ILE A 123 0.75 1.14 -6.86
C ILE A 123 0.97 -0.36 -7.12
N LEU A 124 1.06 -0.78 -8.39
CA LEU A 124 1.18 -2.19 -8.78
C LEU A 124 2.62 -2.65 -9.08
N SER A 125 3.58 -1.73 -9.17
CA SER A 125 4.99 -2.07 -9.38
C SER A 125 5.68 -2.72 -8.17
N PRO A 126 5.32 -2.41 -6.91
CA PRO A 126 5.90 -3.05 -5.75
C PRO A 126 5.55 -4.53 -5.70
N THR A 127 6.56 -5.35 -5.43
CA THR A 127 6.44 -6.80 -5.34
C THR A 127 6.00 -7.19 -3.94
N ASP A 128 4.98 -8.04 -3.83
CA ASP A 128 4.42 -8.42 -2.54
C ASP A 128 5.48 -9.10 -1.63
N PRO A 129 5.84 -8.48 -0.49
CA PRO A 129 6.79 -9.05 0.46
C PRO A 129 6.30 -10.38 1.05
N VAL A 130 5.00 -10.65 1.03
CA VAL A 130 4.44 -11.94 1.47
C VAL A 130 4.86 -13.06 0.52
N PHE A 131 4.91 -12.79 -0.79
CA PHE A 131 5.39 -13.75 -1.79
C PHE A 131 6.90 -13.98 -1.64
N ALA A 132 7.67 -12.91 -1.43
CA ALA A 132 9.10 -13.01 -1.13
C ALA A 132 9.34 -13.83 0.16
N ALA A 133 8.58 -13.57 1.22
CA ALA A 133 8.68 -14.28 2.50
C ALA A 133 8.32 -15.77 2.39
N ALA A 134 7.32 -16.13 1.58
CA ALA A 134 6.95 -17.52 1.32
C ALA A 134 8.07 -18.31 0.64
N ILE A 135 8.86 -17.65 -0.22
CA ILE A 135 10.05 -18.20 -0.88
C ILE A 135 11.23 -18.23 0.08
N VAL A 136 11.36 -17.25 0.98
CA VAL A 136 12.45 -17.19 1.98
C VAL A 136 12.33 -18.31 3.04
N GLY A 137 11.10 -18.74 3.37
CA GLY A 137 10.85 -19.85 4.30
C GLY A 137 11.25 -21.23 3.77
N ARG A 138 11.56 -21.34 2.48
CA ARG A 138 11.90 -22.59 1.80
C ARG A 138 13.38 -22.93 1.93
N SER A 139 13.69 -24.11 2.50
CA SER A 139 15.06 -24.59 2.68
C SER A 139 15.72 -25.06 1.38
N ASP A 140 14.93 -25.35 0.35
CA ASP A 140 15.38 -25.75 -0.98
C ASP A 140 15.95 -24.60 -1.81
N ILE A 141 15.83 -23.35 -1.35
CA ILE A 141 16.30 -22.17 -2.07
C ILE A 141 17.62 -21.66 -1.47
N PRO A 142 18.66 -21.39 -2.30
CA PRO A 142 19.94 -20.87 -1.81
C PRO A 142 19.76 -19.63 -0.93
N GLN A 143 20.43 -19.60 0.22
CA GLN A 143 20.30 -18.52 1.21
C GLN A 143 20.60 -17.14 0.61
N ARG A 144 21.55 -17.07 -0.32
CA ARG A 144 21.90 -15.84 -1.06
C ARG A 144 20.71 -15.29 -1.84
N LEU A 145 19.96 -16.16 -2.54
CA LEU A 145 18.81 -15.73 -3.35
C LEU A 145 17.66 -15.25 -2.46
N ARG A 146 17.42 -15.94 -1.34
CA ARG A 146 16.41 -15.54 -0.35
C ARG A 146 16.70 -14.16 0.25
N ARG A 147 17.95 -13.90 0.62
CA ARG A 147 18.39 -12.60 1.14
C ARG A 147 18.22 -11.49 0.10
N LEU A 148 18.62 -11.75 -1.15
CA LEU A 148 18.44 -10.79 -2.26
C LEU A 148 16.97 -10.44 -2.47
N LEU A 149 16.08 -11.43 -2.54
CA LEU A 149 14.65 -11.22 -2.74
C LEU A 149 14.02 -10.44 -1.58
N ASN A 150 14.42 -10.73 -0.33
CA ASN A 150 13.90 -10.02 0.84
C ASN A 150 14.32 -8.54 0.84
N VAL A 151 15.57 -8.26 0.49
CA VAL A 151 16.11 -6.89 0.39
C VAL A 151 15.48 -6.14 -0.79
N GLU A 152 15.33 -6.79 -1.93
CA GLU A 152 14.67 -6.22 -3.11
C GLU A 152 13.21 -5.85 -2.83
N SER A 153 12.44 -6.76 -2.23
CA SER A 153 11.03 -6.53 -1.91
C SER A 153 10.85 -5.38 -0.92
N GLY A 154 11.63 -5.36 0.17
CA GLY A 154 11.52 -4.29 1.17
C GLY A 154 11.95 -2.91 0.65
N LEU A 155 12.98 -2.86 -0.21
CA LEU A 155 13.40 -1.62 -0.86
C LEU A 155 12.37 -1.12 -1.90
N ASN A 156 11.75 -2.04 -2.63
CA ASN A 156 10.71 -1.73 -3.61
C ASN A 156 9.50 -1.08 -2.93
N ASP A 157 9.01 -1.66 -1.83
CA ASP A 157 7.88 -1.13 -1.07
C ASP A 157 8.14 0.27 -0.52
N GLY A 158 9.33 0.52 0.02
CA GLY A 158 9.70 1.85 0.53
C GLY A 158 9.84 2.92 -0.56
N LEU A 159 10.34 2.54 -1.75
CA LEU A 159 10.54 3.49 -2.86
C LEU A 159 9.29 3.76 -3.69
N ALA A 160 8.28 2.90 -3.61
CA ALA A 160 7.02 3.06 -4.32
C ALA A 160 6.27 4.32 -3.88
N LEU A 161 6.25 4.59 -2.57
CA LEU A 161 5.47 5.66 -1.97
C LEU A 161 5.77 7.05 -2.57
N PRO A 162 7.04 7.48 -2.71
CA PRO A 162 7.38 8.71 -3.43
C PRO A 162 6.72 8.83 -4.81
N PHE A 163 6.78 7.76 -5.62
CA PHE A 163 6.17 7.77 -6.95
C PHE A 163 4.65 7.87 -6.89
N VAL A 164 4.02 7.10 -6.00
CA VAL A 164 2.56 7.17 -5.76
C VAL A 164 2.14 8.59 -5.41
N MET A 165 2.86 9.26 -4.51
CA MET A 165 2.51 10.63 -4.08
C MET A 165 2.70 11.65 -5.22
N ILE A 166 3.80 11.55 -5.98
CA ILE A 166 4.05 12.44 -7.12
C ILE A 166 2.94 12.30 -8.17
N PHE A 167 2.59 11.07 -8.56
CA PHE A 167 1.57 10.85 -9.58
C PHE A 167 0.17 11.20 -9.09
N LEU A 168 -0.14 10.96 -7.82
CA LEU A 168 -1.39 11.39 -7.21
C LEU A 168 -1.53 12.92 -7.24
N ALA A 169 -0.52 13.65 -6.76
CA ALA A 169 -0.53 15.11 -6.75
C ALA A 169 -0.67 15.68 -8.18
N THR A 170 0.03 15.05 -9.14
CA THR A 170 -0.06 15.40 -10.56
C THR A 170 -1.45 15.10 -11.13
N ALA A 171 -2.05 13.96 -10.79
CA ALA A 171 -3.38 13.56 -11.25
C ALA A 171 -4.49 14.50 -10.76
N GLN A 172 -4.28 15.16 -9.61
CA GLN A 172 -5.20 16.16 -9.07
C GLN A 172 -4.98 17.57 -9.63
N GLY A 173 -3.99 17.76 -10.51
CA GLY A 173 -3.68 19.06 -11.12
C GLY A 173 -2.99 20.05 -10.18
N ALA A 174 -2.42 19.57 -9.07
CA ALA A 174 -1.91 20.41 -8.00
C ALA A 174 -0.40 20.65 -8.13
N GLY A 175 0.02 21.45 -9.14
CA GLY A 175 1.44 21.67 -9.46
C GLY A 175 2.28 22.26 -8.31
N SER A 176 1.68 23.06 -7.42
CA SER A 176 2.35 23.59 -6.21
C SER A 176 2.54 22.55 -5.11
N GLU A 177 1.82 21.43 -5.17
CA GLU A 177 1.90 20.36 -4.16
C GLU A 177 3.07 19.41 -4.41
N LEU A 178 3.67 19.39 -5.61
CA LEU A 178 4.85 18.56 -5.88
C LEU A 178 6.07 19.00 -5.06
N VAL A 179 6.25 20.31 -4.89
CA VAL A 179 7.32 20.86 -4.05
C VAL A 179 7.09 20.49 -2.59
N LYS A 180 5.84 20.55 -2.12
CA LYS A 180 5.47 20.13 -0.77
C LYS A 180 5.69 18.63 -0.56
N VAL A 181 5.25 17.77 -1.48
CA VAL A 181 5.51 16.32 -1.41
C VAL A 181 7.02 16.03 -1.34
N GLY A 182 7.82 16.76 -2.11
CA GLY A 182 9.28 16.66 -2.03
C GLY A 182 9.85 17.10 -0.68
N GLU A 183 9.36 18.22 -0.13
CA GLU A 183 9.74 18.72 1.18
C GLU A 183 9.36 17.75 2.30
N GLU A 184 8.12 17.24 2.29
CA GLU A 184 7.61 16.26 3.25
C GLU A 184 8.44 14.98 3.21
N LEU A 185 8.79 14.48 2.01
CA LEU A 185 9.62 13.29 1.86
C LEU A 185 11.05 13.51 2.42
N VAL A 186 11.65 14.67 2.15
CA VAL A 186 12.98 15.01 2.64
C VAL A 186 12.97 15.18 4.16
N LEU A 187 11.97 15.87 4.72
CA LEU A 187 11.81 16.02 6.16
C LEU A 187 11.58 14.67 6.84
N GLY A 188 10.77 13.80 6.25
CA GLY A 188 10.47 12.47 6.80
C GLY A 188 11.73 11.60 6.82
N LEU A 189 12.52 11.63 5.76
CA LEU A 189 13.82 10.97 5.70
C LEU A 189 14.80 11.55 6.73
N ALA A 190 14.88 12.87 6.84
CA ALA A 190 15.77 13.54 7.79
C ALA A 190 15.42 13.20 9.25
N LEU A 191 14.13 13.17 9.60
CA LEU A 191 13.65 12.74 10.92
C LEU A 191 13.93 11.27 11.18
N GLY A 192 13.63 10.39 10.22
CA GLY A 192 13.90 8.95 10.34
C GLY A 192 15.39 8.67 10.61
N VAL A 193 16.27 9.24 9.77
CA VAL A 193 17.73 9.11 9.92
C VAL A 193 18.22 9.77 11.21
N GLY A 194 17.72 10.97 11.54
CA GLY A 194 18.13 11.72 12.72
C GLY A 194 17.78 11.02 14.03
N VAL A 195 16.56 10.51 14.16
CA VAL A 195 16.12 9.76 15.35
C VAL A 195 16.89 8.45 15.47
N ALA A 196 17.07 7.70 14.38
CA ALA A 196 17.81 6.45 14.39
C ALA A 196 19.30 6.67 14.76
N ALA A 197 19.96 7.65 14.15
CA ALA A 197 21.35 8.00 14.45
C ALA A 197 21.50 8.54 15.88
N GLY A 198 20.56 9.37 16.33
CA GLY A 198 20.53 9.89 17.70
C GLY A 198 20.40 8.77 18.74
N ALA A 199 19.48 7.83 18.52
CA ALA A 199 19.33 6.65 19.38
C ALA A 199 20.59 5.77 19.37
N ALA A 200 21.18 5.52 18.20
CA ALA A 200 22.41 4.73 18.09
C ALA A 200 23.60 5.41 18.80
N LEU A 201 23.73 6.73 18.71
CA LEU A 201 24.76 7.49 19.43
C LEU A 201 24.50 7.49 20.94
N ALA A 202 23.25 7.67 21.36
CA ALA A 202 22.86 7.64 22.76
C ALA A 202 23.19 6.29 23.42
N TRP A 203 22.88 5.17 22.76
CA TRP A 203 23.19 3.83 23.26
C TRP A 203 24.69 3.48 23.29
N ARG A 204 25.54 4.28 22.64
CA ARG A 204 27.00 4.16 22.78
C ARG A 204 27.52 4.89 24.02
N ALA A 205 26.73 5.77 24.63
CA ALA A 205 27.10 6.44 25.87
C ALA A 205 26.96 5.47 27.06
N LYS A 206 27.98 5.42 27.93
CA LYS A 206 28.02 4.52 29.11
C LYS A 206 26.89 4.75 30.13
N VAL A 207 26.16 5.85 30.01
CA VAL A 207 25.08 6.26 30.93
C VAL A 207 23.70 5.82 30.42
N LEU A 208 23.54 5.60 29.11
CA LEU A 208 22.28 5.28 28.46
C LEU A 208 22.31 3.84 27.93
N THR A 209 22.46 2.88 28.83
CA THR A 209 22.44 1.45 28.51
C THR A 209 21.04 0.88 28.63
N ALA A 210 20.58 0.15 27.63
CA ALA A 210 19.32 -0.58 27.68
C ALA A 210 19.50 -1.94 28.38
N GLU A 211 18.73 -2.16 29.43
CA GLU A 211 18.64 -3.46 30.13
C GLU A 211 18.31 -4.57 29.10
N PRO A 212 18.99 -5.74 29.13
CA PRO A 212 18.79 -6.80 28.13
C PRO A 212 17.33 -7.21 27.92
N HIS A 213 16.52 -7.17 28.97
CA HIS A 213 15.09 -7.49 28.89
C HIS A 213 14.26 -6.43 28.13
N LEU A 214 14.71 -5.17 28.11
CA LEU A 214 14.01 -4.05 27.47
C LEU A 214 14.57 -3.70 26.09
N GLN A 215 15.69 -4.29 25.68
CA GLN A 215 16.30 -4.06 24.35
C GLN A 215 15.34 -4.25 23.16
N PRO A 216 14.42 -5.25 23.15
CA PRO A 216 13.44 -5.40 22.07
C PRO A 216 12.45 -4.23 21.94
N LEU A 217 12.25 -3.42 22.99
CA LEU A 217 11.37 -2.26 22.96
C LEU A 217 12.03 -1.03 22.31
N GLY A 218 13.37 -1.02 22.20
CA GLY A 218 14.12 0.11 21.62
C GLY A 218 13.68 0.44 20.20
N PRO A 219 13.64 -0.54 19.27
CA PRO A 219 13.17 -0.29 17.92
C PRO A 219 11.71 0.17 17.87
N LEU A 220 10.82 -0.39 18.71
CA LEU A 220 9.44 0.07 18.81
C LEU A 220 9.34 1.54 19.24
N ALA A 221 10.13 1.96 20.24
CA ALA A 221 10.18 3.35 20.68
C ALA A 221 10.66 4.29 19.57
N ILE A 222 11.69 3.88 18.81
CA ILE A 222 12.15 4.63 17.62
C ILE A 222 11.01 4.72 16.59
N ALA A 223 10.28 3.64 16.34
CA ALA A 223 9.13 3.62 15.42
C ALA A 223 8.10 4.68 15.79
N VAL A 224 7.68 4.68 17.05
CA VAL A 224 6.63 5.58 17.56
C VAL A 224 7.09 7.03 17.51
N VAL A 225 8.36 7.30 17.86
CA VAL A 225 8.94 8.65 17.79
C VAL A 225 9.03 9.14 16.35
N VAL A 226 9.50 8.31 15.42
CA VAL A 226 9.58 8.66 13.99
C VAL A 226 8.18 8.89 13.43
N TYR A 227 7.25 7.95 13.63
CA TYR A 227 5.86 8.07 13.18
C TYR A 227 5.22 9.37 13.68
N THR A 228 5.22 9.57 14.99
CA THR A 228 4.57 10.74 15.62
C THR A 228 5.29 12.03 15.24
N GLY A 229 6.63 12.01 15.17
CA GLY A 229 7.44 13.13 14.73
C GLY A 229 7.10 13.56 13.30
N CYS A 230 6.96 12.61 12.38
CA CYS A 230 6.54 12.90 11.01
C CYS A 230 5.11 13.46 10.95
N HIS A 231 4.17 12.96 11.76
CA HIS A 231 2.82 13.52 11.84
C HIS A 231 2.78 14.96 12.39
N LEU A 232 3.60 15.25 13.41
CA LEU A 232 3.64 16.57 14.06
C LEU A 232 4.33 17.63 13.22
N THR A 233 5.37 17.24 12.48
CA THR A 233 6.16 18.14 11.62
C THR A 233 5.59 18.29 10.21
N HIS A 234 4.45 17.63 9.94
CA HIS A 234 3.88 17.49 8.60
C HIS A 234 4.80 16.76 7.61
N ALA A 235 5.84 16.06 8.09
CA ALA A 235 6.79 15.30 7.29
C ALA A 235 6.34 13.86 6.99
N ASN A 236 5.13 13.48 7.42
CA ASN A 236 4.42 12.33 6.87
C ASN A 236 3.43 12.88 5.84
N PRO A 237 3.50 12.46 4.56
CA PRO A 237 2.48 12.80 3.58
C PRO A 237 1.21 11.99 3.89
N THR A 238 0.62 12.28 5.05
CA THR A 238 -0.66 11.73 5.44
C THR A 238 -1.75 12.49 4.75
N TRP A 239 -2.85 11.78 4.57
CA TRP A 239 -3.92 12.13 3.67
C TRP A 239 -4.95 13.19 4.14
N PRO A 240 -4.79 14.07 5.17
CA PRO A 240 -5.86 15.01 5.48
C PRO A 240 -5.60 16.42 4.91
N ARG A 241 -5.40 16.54 3.60
CA ARG A 241 -5.67 17.79 2.85
C ARG A 241 -6.20 17.57 1.43
N LEU A 242 -6.77 16.40 1.15
CA LEU A 242 -7.69 16.36 0.01
C LEU A 242 -8.93 17.16 0.40
N PRO A 243 -9.30 18.23 -0.32
CA PRO A 243 -10.69 18.69 -0.25
C PRO A 243 -11.57 17.46 -0.50
N PRO A 244 -12.74 17.34 0.16
CA PRO A 244 -13.64 16.22 -0.09
C PRO A 244 -13.77 16.09 -1.60
N VAL A 245 -13.44 14.90 -2.12
CA VAL A 245 -13.54 14.57 -3.54
C VAL A 245 -14.87 15.15 -3.99
N ARG A 246 -14.82 16.28 -4.72
CA ARG A 246 -16.04 16.91 -5.22
C ARG A 246 -16.72 15.80 -5.98
N HIS A 247 -17.95 15.53 -5.54
CA HIS A 247 -18.86 14.57 -6.12
C HIS A 247 -18.46 14.26 -7.55
N TRP A 248 -18.01 13.03 -7.79
CA TRP A 248 -18.05 12.47 -9.12
C TRP A 248 -19.42 12.89 -9.68
N PRO A 249 -19.50 13.69 -10.76
CA PRO A 249 -20.80 14.10 -11.26
C PRO A 249 -21.56 12.79 -11.47
N PRO A 250 -22.79 12.65 -10.93
CA PRO A 250 -23.58 11.47 -11.20
C PRO A 250 -23.55 11.31 -12.71
N SER A 251 -23.14 10.14 -13.17
CA SER A 251 -23.18 9.77 -14.58
C SER A 251 -24.53 10.25 -15.07
N THR A 252 -24.50 11.31 -15.90
CA THR A 252 -25.73 11.91 -16.36
C THR A 252 -26.54 10.79 -16.98
N THR A 253 -27.76 10.66 -16.50
CA THR A 253 -28.72 9.58 -16.77
C THR A 253 -29.19 9.55 -18.24
N SER A 254 -28.42 10.17 -19.14
CA SER A 254 -28.64 10.26 -20.58
C SER A 254 -27.87 9.19 -21.37
N GLN A 255 -26.75 8.65 -20.87
CA GLN A 255 -25.95 7.65 -21.59
C GLN A 255 -26.32 6.19 -21.29
N GLN A 256 -27.16 5.96 -20.27
CA GLN A 256 -27.71 4.64 -19.95
C GLN A 256 -29.10 4.40 -20.56
N ARG A 257 -29.73 5.45 -21.12
CA ARG A 257 -30.98 5.34 -21.91
C ARG A 257 -30.73 5.05 -23.39
N SER A 258 -29.51 5.26 -23.92
CA SER A 258 -29.19 4.95 -25.32
C SER A 258 -28.84 3.48 -25.56
N PHE A 259 -28.46 2.71 -24.54
CA PHE A 259 -28.21 1.27 -24.66
C PHE A 259 -29.46 0.39 -24.43
N ASN A 260 -30.56 0.95 -23.91
CA ASN A 260 -31.83 0.23 -23.70
C ASN A 260 -32.93 0.63 -24.70
N ALA A 261 -32.62 1.42 -25.72
CA ALA A 261 -33.58 1.92 -26.72
C ALA A 261 -33.33 1.41 -28.16
N SER A 262 -32.52 0.35 -28.33
CA SER A 262 -32.31 -0.30 -29.65
C SER A 262 -32.81 -1.75 -29.72
N ALA A 263 -33.55 -2.21 -28.72
CA ALA A 263 -34.34 -3.43 -28.80
C ALA A 263 -35.80 -3.07 -28.51
N ILE A 264 -36.73 -3.55 -29.35
CA ILE A 264 -38.18 -3.23 -29.37
C ILE A 264 -38.52 -2.02 -30.26
N CYS A 265 -38.28 -2.17 -31.57
CA CYS A 265 -39.11 -1.53 -32.58
C CYS A 265 -39.54 -2.58 -33.61
N CYS A 266 -40.52 -3.41 -33.23
CA CYS A 266 -41.25 -4.26 -34.16
C CYS A 266 -42.75 -4.10 -33.91
N ARG A 267 -43.34 -3.23 -34.73
CA ARG A 267 -44.74 -3.19 -35.22
C ARG A 267 -45.81 -3.96 -34.43
N ARG A 268 -46.82 -3.22 -33.96
CA ARG A 268 -48.23 -3.50 -34.29
C ARG A 268 -49.09 -2.24 -34.15
N SER A 269 -49.68 -1.85 -35.27
CA SER A 269 -50.69 -0.79 -35.41
C SER A 269 -52.01 -1.20 -34.76
N PRO A 270 -52.80 -0.26 -34.21
CA PRO A 270 -54.15 -0.51 -33.76
C PRO A 270 -55.14 -0.43 -34.94
N SER A 271 -56.05 -1.39 -35.03
CA SER A 271 -57.28 -1.26 -35.82
C SER A 271 -58.45 -1.03 -34.86
N SER A 272 -59.20 0.03 -35.15
CA SER A 272 -60.34 0.56 -34.39
C SER A 272 -61.60 -0.32 -34.51
N PRO A 273 -62.67 0.00 -33.76
CA PRO A 273 -63.83 -0.87 -33.59
C PRO A 273 -64.91 -0.66 -34.66
N ARG A 274 -65.62 -1.73 -35.00
CA ARG A 274 -67.06 -1.80 -35.31
C ARG A 274 -67.51 -3.24 -35.21
#